data_AF-A0A970L6E8-F1
#
_entry.id   AF-A0A970L6E8-F1
#
_cell.length_a   1.000
_cell.length_b   1.000
_cell.length_c   1.000
_cell.angle_alpha   90.00
_cell.angle_beta   90.00
_cell.angle_gamma   90.00
#
_symmetry.space_group_name_H-M   'P 1'
#
loop_
_entity.id
_entity.type
_entity.pdbx_description
1 polymer ?
#
loop_
_entity_poly.entity_id
_entity_poly.type
_entity_poly.pdbx_seq_one_letter_code
_entity_poly.pdbx_strand_id
1 'polypeptide(L)'
;CPNEVLVPAFLQYGIAGIMQPVMDYTKSFCTFNCTRCTEICPTYSLRPLEIEAKKLTQLGKVVFIKDNCIVKTEKTACGACSESCPTKAVYMIPYEGNLLIPETNTDICIGCGHCEFACPTMPYKAIFVDGNPVHLIAEKPPEEEPDIQAPVEFPF
;
A
#
# COMPACT_ATOMS: atom_id res chain seq x y z
N CYS A 1 11.71 12.61 -0.28
CA CYS A 1 10.69 12.04 0.62
C CYS A 1 11.40 11.56 1.88
N PRO A 2 10.91 11.81 3.11
CA PRO A 2 11.55 11.30 4.33
C PRO A 2 11.71 9.78 4.34
N ASN A 3 10.73 9.06 3.78
CA ASN A 3 10.76 7.60 3.66
C ASN A 3 11.43 7.12 2.36
N GLU A 4 12.07 8.01 1.59
CA GLU A 4 12.84 7.68 0.38
C GLU A 4 12.11 6.97 -0.77
N VAL A 5 10.79 6.76 -0.68
CA VAL A 5 10.00 6.14 -1.77
C VAL A 5 9.96 6.99 -3.05
N LEU A 6 10.03 8.32 -2.94
CA LEU A 6 10.12 9.20 -4.11
C LEU A 6 11.58 9.36 -4.50
N VAL A 7 11.93 8.85 -5.67
CA VAL A 7 13.27 8.88 -6.26
C VAL A 7 13.23 9.62 -7.60
N PRO A 8 14.36 10.19 -8.06
CA PRO A 8 14.43 10.75 -9.40
C PRO A 8 14.35 9.64 -10.45
N ALA A 9 13.46 9.80 -11.43
CA ALA A 9 13.41 8.93 -12.58
C ALA A 9 14.67 9.10 -13.44
N PHE A 10 15.13 8.00 -14.02
CA PHE A 10 16.23 7.95 -14.97
C PHE A 10 15.73 7.62 -16.38
N LEU A 11 15.03 6.49 -16.54
CA LEU A 11 14.49 6.06 -17.84
C LEU A 11 13.00 5.65 -17.76
N GLN A 12 12.40 5.67 -16.58
CA GLN A 12 11.01 5.24 -16.34
C GLN A 12 9.99 6.00 -17.19
N TYR A 13 10.26 7.28 -17.45
CA TYR A 13 9.40 8.16 -18.26
C TYR A 13 10.07 8.57 -19.59
N GLY A 14 11.10 7.84 -20.01
CA GLY A 14 11.95 8.22 -21.15
C GLY A 14 12.85 9.43 -20.85
N ILE A 15 13.59 9.88 -21.87
CA ILE A 15 14.61 10.95 -21.74
C ILE A 15 13.98 12.26 -21.23
N ALA A 16 12.76 12.58 -21.67
CA ALA A 16 12.06 13.79 -21.27
C ALA A 16 11.67 13.82 -19.79
N GLY A 17 11.61 12.67 -19.12
CA GLY A 17 11.23 12.56 -17.71
C GLY A 17 12.39 12.28 -16.76
N ILE A 18 13.63 12.46 -17.19
CA ILE A 18 14.80 12.42 -16.30
C ILE A 18 14.61 13.42 -15.14
N MET A 19 14.96 13.00 -13.92
CA MET A 19 14.80 13.74 -12.66
C MET A 19 13.35 13.99 -12.21
N GLN A 20 12.33 13.61 -13.00
CA GLN A 20 10.94 13.68 -12.53
C GLN A 20 10.72 12.67 -11.38
N PRO A 21 9.90 13.01 -10.37
CA PRO A 21 9.67 12.12 -9.25
C PRO A 21 8.93 10.85 -9.70
N VAL A 22 9.44 9.69 -9.31
CA VAL A 22 8.78 8.39 -9.44
C VAL A 22 8.76 7.70 -8.08
N MET A 23 7.70 6.93 -7.81
CA MET A 23 7.63 6.10 -6.61
C MET A 23 8.32 4.76 -6.88
N ASP A 24 9.27 4.39 -6.02
CA ASP A 24 10.00 3.13 -6.08
C ASP A 24 9.66 2.28 -4.85
N TYR A 25 8.72 1.35 -5.04
CA TYR A 25 8.24 0.48 -3.96
C TYR A 25 9.18 -0.68 -3.62
N THR A 26 10.26 -0.86 -4.39
CA THR A 26 11.30 -1.84 -4.06
C THR A 26 12.19 -1.37 -2.92
N LYS A 27 12.32 -0.04 -2.75
CA LYS A 27 13.14 0.58 -1.71
C LYS A 27 12.35 0.93 -0.46
N SER A 28 11.11 1.38 -0.62
CA SER A 28 10.28 1.86 0.50
C SER A 28 8.82 2.01 0.09
N PHE A 29 8.01 2.74 0.85
CA PHE A 29 6.58 2.95 0.58
C PHE A 29 6.11 4.35 0.94
N CYS A 30 4.92 4.74 0.49
CA CYS A 30 4.30 6.01 0.85
C CYS A 30 3.70 5.91 2.26
N THR A 31 4.32 6.56 3.24
CA THR A 31 3.86 6.55 4.64
C THR A 31 2.46 7.15 4.76
N PHE A 32 1.50 6.46 5.39
CA PHE A 32 0.08 6.86 5.44
C PHE A 32 -0.16 8.29 5.97
N ASN A 33 0.49 8.67 7.08
CA ASN A 33 0.29 9.97 7.75
C ASN A 33 1.32 11.07 7.38
N CYS A 34 1.88 11.04 6.15
CA CYS A 34 2.88 12.03 5.70
C CYS A 34 2.46 12.83 4.47
N THR A 35 2.48 14.16 4.52
CA THR A 35 2.16 15.09 3.40
C THR A 35 3.36 15.92 2.95
N ARG A 36 4.56 15.62 3.47
CA ARG A 36 5.73 16.51 3.32
C ARG A 36 6.12 16.82 1.86
N CYS A 37 5.91 15.88 0.94
CA CYS A 37 6.22 16.07 -0.48
C CYS A 37 5.33 17.12 -1.14
N THR A 38 4.07 17.24 -0.72
CA THR A 38 3.12 18.23 -1.28
C THR A 38 3.36 19.63 -0.74
N GLU A 39 3.97 19.74 0.45
CA GLU A 39 4.30 21.02 1.09
C GLU A 39 5.54 21.68 0.48
N ILE A 40 6.51 20.88 0.02
CA ILE A 40 7.83 21.37 -0.43
C ILE A 40 7.96 21.46 -1.96
N CYS A 41 6.97 20.96 -2.72
CA CYS A 41 7.05 20.90 -4.18
C CYS A 41 7.07 22.31 -4.81
N PRO A 42 8.17 22.75 -5.43
CA PRO A 42 8.30 24.13 -5.93
C PRO A 42 7.46 24.38 -7.18
N THR A 43 7.21 23.33 -7.97
CA THR A 43 6.44 23.42 -9.22
C THR A 43 4.94 23.26 -9.02
N TYR A 44 4.49 22.96 -7.79
CA TYR A 44 3.10 22.60 -7.49
C TYR A 44 2.56 21.42 -8.32
N SER A 45 3.45 20.57 -8.85
CA SER A 45 3.07 19.32 -9.51
C SER A 45 2.43 18.35 -8.51
N LEU A 46 2.89 18.39 -7.26
CA LEU A 46 2.21 17.79 -6.11
C LEU A 46 1.46 18.90 -5.38
N ARG A 47 0.15 18.98 -5.58
CA ARG A 47 -0.69 20.00 -4.91
C ARG A 47 -0.72 19.75 -3.40
N PRO A 48 -0.70 20.80 -2.56
CA PRO A 48 -0.90 20.68 -1.12
C PRO A 48 -2.14 19.85 -0.80
N LEU A 49 -1.99 18.92 0.14
CA LEU A 49 -3.03 17.98 0.51
C LEU A 49 -3.07 17.86 2.03
N GLU A 50 -4.27 17.91 2.61
CA GLU A 50 -4.45 17.62 4.03
C GLU A 50 -4.30 16.13 4.30
N ILE A 51 -3.98 15.76 5.55
CA ILE A 51 -3.78 14.36 5.93
C ILE A 51 -5.04 13.52 5.67
N GLU A 52 -6.22 14.03 6.01
CA GLU A 52 -7.48 13.29 5.79
C GLU A 52 -7.79 13.10 4.30
N ALA A 53 -7.53 14.12 3.48
CA ALA A 53 -7.67 14.01 2.03
C ALA A 53 -6.66 13.02 1.44
N LYS A 54 -5.44 12.99 1.96
CA LYS A 54 -4.41 12.03 1.55
C LYS A 54 -4.82 10.58 1.82
N LYS A 55 -5.43 10.31 2.96
CA LYS A 55 -5.92 8.96 3.32
C LYS A 55 -6.98 8.43 2.37
N LEU A 56 -7.60 9.30 1.57
CA LEU A 56 -8.60 8.94 0.56
C LEU A 56 -8.12 9.17 -0.87
N THR A 57 -6.94 9.74 -1.08
CA THR A 57 -6.42 9.99 -2.43
C THR A 57 -5.81 8.70 -2.97
N GLN A 58 -6.45 8.13 -4.00
CA GLN A 58 -6.00 6.91 -4.65
C GLN A 58 -4.96 7.23 -5.73
N LEU A 59 -3.69 6.99 -5.39
CA LEU A 59 -2.54 7.12 -6.29
C LEU A 59 -2.46 5.97 -7.29
N GLY A 60 -2.95 4.79 -6.91
CA GLY A 60 -2.89 3.58 -7.69
C GLY A 60 -3.70 2.46 -7.07
N LYS A 61 -3.78 1.32 -7.76
CA LYS A 61 -4.52 0.13 -7.33
C LYS A 61 -3.55 -1.01 -7.09
N VAL A 62 -3.84 -1.77 -6.04
CA VAL A 62 -3.09 -2.98 -5.74
C VAL A 62 -3.49 -4.08 -6.73
N VAL A 63 -2.50 -4.82 -7.20
CA VAL A 63 -2.66 -5.99 -8.07
C VAL A 63 -2.00 -7.18 -7.40
N PHE A 64 -2.77 -8.26 -7.22
CA PHE A 64 -2.29 -9.50 -6.63
C PHE A 64 -2.16 -10.59 -7.70
N ILE A 65 -0.95 -11.11 -7.87
CA ILE A 65 -0.62 -12.26 -8.72
C ILE A 65 -0.48 -13.50 -7.84
N LYS A 66 -1.56 -14.27 -7.79
CA LYS A 66 -1.65 -15.50 -6.99
C LYS A 66 -0.52 -16.50 -7.29
N ASP A 67 -0.10 -16.60 -8.55
CA ASP A 67 0.91 -17.57 -9.00
C ASP A 67 2.32 -17.31 -8.47
N ASN A 68 2.60 -16.10 -8.01
CA ASN A 68 3.91 -15.73 -7.46
C ASN A 68 3.95 -15.84 -5.92
N CYS A 69 2.81 -16.04 -5.26
CA CYS A 69 2.69 -15.97 -3.81
C CYS A 69 3.32 -17.19 -3.12
N ILE A 70 4.17 -16.98 -2.10
CA ILE A 70 4.79 -18.08 -1.32
C ILE A 70 3.78 -19.00 -0.64
N VAL A 71 2.58 -18.50 -0.32
CA VAL A 71 1.49 -19.34 0.18
C VAL A 71 1.09 -20.40 -0.85
N LYS A 72 1.09 -20.04 -2.13
CA LYS A 72 0.76 -20.97 -3.23
C LYS A 72 1.97 -21.79 -3.69
N THR A 73 3.13 -21.15 -3.89
CA THR A 73 4.31 -21.78 -4.48
C THR A 73 5.05 -22.67 -3.48
N GLU A 74 5.22 -22.19 -2.24
CA GLU A 74 6.01 -22.87 -1.20
C GLU A 74 5.12 -23.51 -0.11
N LYS A 75 3.82 -23.26 -0.12
CA LYS A 75 2.86 -23.73 0.90
C LYS A 75 3.19 -23.25 2.32
N THR A 76 3.79 -22.06 2.42
CA THR A 76 4.18 -21.43 3.68
C THR A 76 3.16 -20.37 4.08
N ALA A 77 2.74 -20.35 5.34
CA ALA A 77 1.84 -19.32 5.85
C ALA A 77 2.52 -17.93 5.82
N CYS A 78 1.88 -16.96 5.18
CA CYS A 78 2.38 -15.58 5.06
C CYS A 78 1.21 -14.59 5.07
N GLY A 79 1.32 -13.54 5.89
CA GLY A 79 0.32 -12.46 6.00
C GLY A 79 0.90 -11.05 5.85
N ALA A 80 2.17 -10.91 5.48
CA ALA A 80 2.92 -9.65 5.55
C ALA A 80 2.22 -8.49 4.81
N CYS A 81 1.68 -8.76 3.61
CA CYS A 81 0.98 -7.74 2.83
C CYS A 81 -0.30 -7.21 3.50
N SER A 82 -1.05 -8.06 4.21
CA SER A 82 -2.28 -7.66 4.93
C SER A 82 -1.96 -6.94 6.23
N GLU A 83 -0.96 -7.41 6.99
CA GLU A 83 -0.52 -6.80 8.24
C GLU A 83 0.00 -5.37 8.02
N SER A 84 0.75 -5.16 6.94
CA SER A 84 1.30 -3.85 6.57
C SER A 84 0.27 -2.89 5.97
N CYS A 85 -0.89 -3.37 5.49
CA CYS A 85 -1.87 -2.53 4.80
C CYS A 85 -2.61 -1.59 5.77
N PRO A 86 -2.43 -0.26 5.69
CA PRO A 86 -3.04 0.66 6.63
C PRO A 86 -4.56 0.83 6.44
N THR A 87 -5.06 0.64 5.21
CA THR A 87 -6.49 0.77 4.88
C THR A 87 -7.23 -0.55 4.92
N LYS A 88 -6.56 -1.66 5.24
CA LYS A 88 -7.11 -3.02 5.13
C LYS A 88 -7.65 -3.38 3.75
N ALA A 89 -7.17 -2.70 2.71
CA ALA A 89 -7.40 -3.06 1.31
C ALA A 89 -6.87 -4.45 0.94
N VAL A 90 -5.93 -4.99 1.72
CA VAL A 90 -5.43 -6.36 1.59
C VAL A 90 -5.81 -7.12 2.85
N TYR A 91 -6.61 -8.17 2.71
CA TYR A 91 -7.10 -9.00 3.80
C TYR A 91 -6.88 -10.49 3.47
N MET A 92 -6.89 -11.33 4.49
CA MET A 92 -6.57 -12.75 4.35
C MET A 92 -7.85 -13.58 4.29
N ILE A 93 -7.95 -14.47 3.30
CA ILE A 93 -9.06 -15.42 3.16
C ILE A 93 -8.57 -16.87 3.29
N PRO A 94 -9.43 -17.80 3.74
CA PRO A 94 -9.11 -19.22 3.73
C PRO A 94 -8.64 -19.72 2.36
N TYR A 95 -7.55 -20.48 2.38
CA TYR A 95 -6.97 -21.13 1.23
C TYR A 95 -6.67 -22.60 1.57
N GLU A 96 -6.16 -23.37 0.60
CA GLU A 96 -5.92 -24.81 0.69
C GLU A 96 -5.40 -25.27 2.07
N GLY A 97 -6.13 -26.22 2.68
CA GLY A 97 -5.82 -26.73 4.01
C GLY A 97 -6.06 -25.69 5.10
N ASN A 98 -5.03 -25.40 5.88
CA ASN A 98 -5.04 -24.39 6.96
C ASN A 98 -4.32 -23.10 6.57
N LEU A 99 -4.02 -22.91 5.27
CA LEU A 99 -3.34 -21.71 4.79
C LEU A 99 -4.34 -20.59 4.54
N LEU A 100 -3.88 -19.36 4.66
CA LEU A 100 -4.63 -18.18 4.25
C LEU A 100 -3.89 -17.51 3.10
N ILE A 101 -4.61 -16.96 2.13
CA ILE A 101 -4.04 -16.22 1.00
C ILE A 101 -4.63 -14.80 0.96
N PRO A 102 -3.87 -13.77 0.54
CA PRO A 102 -4.41 -12.43 0.43
C PRO A 102 -5.47 -12.33 -0.68
N GLU A 103 -6.49 -11.54 -0.40
CA GLU A 103 -7.44 -10.98 -1.35
C GLU A 103 -7.40 -9.45 -1.23
N THR A 104 -7.78 -8.75 -2.30
CA THR A 104 -7.62 -7.30 -2.41
C THR A 104 -8.93 -6.60 -2.73
N ASN A 105 -9.25 -5.54 -1.99
CA ASN A 105 -10.30 -4.59 -2.31
C ASN A 105 -9.66 -3.31 -2.89
N THR A 106 -9.88 -3.06 -4.18
CA THR A 106 -9.30 -1.91 -4.88
C THR A 106 -9.99 -0.59 -4.56
N ASP A 107 -11.21 -0.61 -4.03
CA ASP A 107 -12.02 0.59 -3.83
C ASP A 107 -11.55 1.37 -2.61
N ILE A 108 -11.04 0.67 -1.58
CA ILE A 108 -10.42 1.25 -0.37
C ILE A 108 -8.88 1.33 -0.46
N CYS A 109 -8.30 0.86 -1.57
CA CYS A 109 -6.86 0.96 -1.79
C CYS A 109 -6.46 2.39 -2.16
N ILE A 110 -5.39 2.91 -1.57
CA ILE A 110 -4.84 4.24 -1.93
C ILE A 110 -3.57 4.18 -2.78
N GLY A 111 -3.06 2.98 -3.06
CA GLY A 111 -1.80 2.81 -3.78
C GLY A 111 -0.57 3.27 -3.00
N CYS A 112 -0.48 2.98 -1.70
CA CYS A 112 0.66 3.38 -0.88
C CYS A 112 1.94 2.53 -1.08
N GLY A 113 1.81 1.33 -1.65
CA GLY A 113 2.93 0.42 -1.94
C GLY A 113 3.50 -0.34 -0.73
N HIS A 114 2.93 -0.19 0.47
CA HIS A 114 3.45 -0.90 1.66
C HIS A 114 3.36 -2.42 1.52
N CYS A 115 2.29 -2.93 0.89
CA CYS A 115 2.13 -4.36 0.62
C CYS A 115 3.18 -4.91 -0.36
N GLU A 116 3.56 -4.13 -1.38
CA GLU A 116 4.60 -4.50 -2.35
C GLU A 116 5.98 -4.56 -1.70
N PHE A 117 6.29 -3.54 -0.90
CA PHE A 117 7.54 -3.48 -0.14
C PHE A 117 7.67 -4.64 0.85
N ALA A 118 6.60 -4.94 1.59
CA ALA A 118 6.57 -6.01 2.58
C ALA A 118 6.62 -7.43 1.97
N CYS A 119 6.27 -7.58 0.68
CA CYS A 119 6.19 -8.89 0.05
C CYS A 119 7.60 -9.49 -0.15
N PRO A 120 7.90 -10.69 0.39
CA PRO A 120 9.25 -11.27 0.32
C PRO A 120 9.57 -11.94 -1.03
N THR A 121 8.59 -12.12 -1.91
CA THR A 121 8.75 -12.87 -3.17
C THR A 121 9.73 -12.19 -4.12
N MET A 122 10.63 -12.97 -4.70
CA MET A 122 11.64 -12.54 -5.67
C MET A 122 11.75 -13.59 -6.79
N PRO A 123 12.12 -13.22 -8.04
CA PRO A 123 12.40 -11.85 -8.52
C PRO A 123 11.13 -11.04 -8.83
N TYR A 124 9.99 -11.71 -9.01
CA TYR A 124 8.71 -11.06 -9.28
C TYR A 124 7.87 -11.00 -8.02
N LYS A 125 7.41 -9.80 -7.66
CA LYS A 125 6.52 -9.60 -6.52
C LYS A 125 5.18 -10.30 -6.76
N ALA A 126 4.61 -10.91 -5.73
CA ALA A 126 3.25 -11.45 -5.80
C ALA A 126 2.16 -10.39 -5.63
N ILE A 127 2.49 -9.25 -5.06
CA ILE A 127 1.59 -8.12 -4.93
C ILE A 127 2.36 -6.84 -5.24
N PHE A 128 1.78 -5.99 -6.08
CA PHE A 128 2.39 -4.72 -6.49
C PHE A 128 1.32 -3.65 -6.67
N VAL A 129 1.72 -2.38 -6.72
CA VAL A 129 0.82 -1.26 -6.96
C VAL A 129 1.00 -0.75 -8.39
N ASP A 130 -0.10 -0.69 -9.13
CA ASP A 130 -0.16 -0.03 -10.43
C ASP A 130 -0.69 1.39 -10.30
N GLY A 131 0.03 2.36 -10.85
CA GLY A 131 -0.26 3.79 -10.69
C GLY A 131 -1.43 4.23 -11.56
N ASN A 132 -2.35 5.02 -10.99
CA ASN A 132 -3.41 5.63 -11.78
C ASN A 132 -2.84 6.76 -12.66
N PRO A 133 -3.28 6.91 -13.93
CA PRO A 133 -2.85 8.03 -14.77
C PRO A 133 -3.32 9.39 -14.23
N VAL A 134 -4.43 9.39 -13.50
CA VAL A 134 -4.98 10.54 -12.77
C VAL A 134 -5.43 10.05 -11.39
N HIS A 135 -5.06 10.75 -10.33
CA HIS A 135 -5.45 10.37 -8.97
C HIS A 135 -6.98 10.34 -8.82
N LEU A 136 -7.47 9.30 -8.15
CA LEU A 136 -8.89 9.10 -7.86
C LEU A 136 -9.15 9.30 -6.36
N ILE A 137 -10.40 9.11 -5.94
CA ILE A 137 -10.82 9.11 -4.54
C ILE A 137 -11.20 7.67 -4.17
N ALA A 138 -10.53 7.12 -3.17
CA ALA A 138 -10.85 5.83 -2.57
C ALA A 138 -12.06 5.96 -1.63
N GLU A 139 -12.77 4.85 -1.46
CA GLU A 139 -13.82 4.73 -0.45
C GLU A 139 -13.20 4.73 0.96
N LYS A 140 -14.00 5.15 1.94
CA LYS A 140 -13.57 5.06 3.34
C LYS A 140 -13.53 3.58 3.75
N PRO A 141 -12.45 3.12 4.39
CA PRO A 141 -12.45 1.79 4.96
C PRO A 141 -13.58 1.67 5.99
N PRO A 142 -14.21 0.50 6.12
CA PRO A 142 -15.26 0.27 7.10
C PRO A 142 -14.72 0.58 8.51
N GLU A 143 -15.44 1.41 9.26
CA GLU A 143 -15.14 1.66 10.67
C GLU A 143 -15.51 0.41 11.46
N GLU A 144 -14.53 -0.37 11.89
CA GLU A 144 -14.74 -1.35 12.97
C GLU A 144 -14.85 -0.53 14.27
N GLU A 145 -16.07 -0.36 14.78
CA GLU A 145 -16.25 0.08 16.16
C GLU A 145 -15.50 -0.90 17.06
N PRO A 146 -14.53 -0.46 17.87
CA PRO A 146 -13.91 -1.36 18.82
C PRO A 146 -15.01 -1.80 19.79
N ASP A 147 -15.37 -3.09 19.77
CA ASP A 147 -16.19 -3.71 20.80
C ASP A 147 -15.34 -3.78 22.08
N ILE A 148 -15.20 -2.64 22.75
CA ILE A 148 -14.57 -2.53 24.05
C ILE A 148 -15.57 -3.13 25.05
N GLN A 149 -15.63 -4.45 25.11
CA GLN A 149 -16.13 -5.11 26.30
C GLN A 149 -15.12 -4.83 27.40
N ALA A 150 -15.41 -3.80 28.20
CA ALA A 150 -14.62 -3.46 29.37
C ALA A 150 -14.44 -4.75 30.20
N PRO A 151 -13.20 -5.20 30.45
CA PRO A 151 -12.99 -6.39 31.25
C PRO A 151 -13.58 -6.14 32.64
N VAL A 152 -14.51 -7.02 33.03
CA VAL A 152 -15.00 -7.16 34.40
C VAL A 152 -13.78 -7.21 35.31
N GLU A 153 -13.77 -6.35 36.34
CA GLU A 153 -12.71 -6.14 37.33
C GLU A 153 -11.67 -7.26 37.39
N PHE A 154 -10.46 -6.96 36.92
CA PHE A 154 -9.29 -7.80 37.19
C PHE A 154 -9.14 -7.92 38.72
N PRO A 155 -9.28 -9.12 39.30
CA PRO A 155 -9.24 -9.28 40.75
C PRO A 155 -7.78 -9.20 41.21
N PHE A 156 -7.37 -8.02 41.66
CA PHE A 156 -6.29 -7.88 42.64
C PHE A 156 -6.90 -7.95 44.04
#